data_AF-A0A3E2CG17-F1
#
_entry.id   AF-A0A3E2CG17-F1
#
_cell.length_a   1.000
_cell.length_b   1.000
_cell.length_c   1.000
_cell.angle_alpha   90.00
_cell.angle_beta   90.00
_cell.angle_gamma   90.00
#
_symmetry.space_group_name_H-M   'P 1'
#
loop_
_entity.id
_entity.type
_entity.pdbx_description
1 polymer ?
#
loop_
_entity_poly.entity_id
_entity_poly.type
_entity_poly.pdbx_seq_one_letter_code
_entity_poly.pdbx_strand_id
1 'polypeptide(L)' 'MRVLNGTKFRGFARAVGEGLRNRGFNLIEVGNSEKSVKRTTIYFGKKSINEAYTLAANFKDAILRMDDRQDKLIDVVLG' A
#
# COMPACT_ATOMS: atom_id res chain seq x y z
N MET A 1 -4.36 6.79 0.38
CA MET A 1 -3.29 5.78 0.26
C MET A 1 -2.73 5.79 -1.15
N ARG A 2 -1.49 5.35 -1.34
CA ARG A 2 -0.88 5.10 -2.65
C ARG A 2 -0.64 3.60 -2.82
N VAL A 3 -0.73 3.11 -4.06
CA VAL A 3 -0.37 1.73 -4.41
C VAL A 3 0.78 1.76 -5.39
N LEU A 4 1.91 1.18 -5.00
CA LEU A 4 3.17 1.24 -5.72
C LEU A 4 3.56 -0.16 -6.19
N ASN A 5 3.94 -0.27 -7.47
CA ASN A 5 4.39 -1.52 -8.05
C ASN A 5 5.87 -1.79 -7.75
N GLY A 6 6.17 -2.77 -6.90
CA GLY A 6 7.53 -3.28 -6.68
C GLY A 6 7.86 -4.53 -7.52
N THR A 7 6.98 -4.88 -8.48
CA THR A 7 7.09 -6.08 -9.33
C THR A 7 7.39 -5.72 -10.78
N LYS A 8 7.71 -6.72 -11.60
CA LYS A 8 7.86 -6.57 -13.06
C LYS A 8 6.53 -6.50 -13.83
N PHE A 9 5.39 -6.73 -13.17
CA PHE A 9 4.11 -6.89 -13.85
C PHE A 9 3.45 -5.53 -14.08
N ARG A 10 3.36 -5.12 -15.35
CA ARG A 10 2.72 -3.85 -15.74
C ARG A 10 1.23 -3.86 -15.38
N GLY A 11 0.74 -2.76 -14.83
CA GLY A 11 -0.67 -2.59 -14.47
C GLY A 11 -1.09 -3.25 -13.16
N PHE A 12 -0.20 -3.99 -12.48
CA PHE A 12 -0.54 -4.69 -11.24
C PHE A 12 -0.98 -3.74 -10.12
N ALA A 13 -0.22 -2.66 -9.88
CA ALA A 13 -0.60 -1.64 -8.90
C ALA A 13 -1.92 -0.95 -9.24
N ARG A 14 -2.25 -0.80 -10.53
CA ARG A 14 -3.54 -0.25 -10.95
C ARG A 14 -4.67 -1.21 -10.63
N ALA A 15 -4.54 -2.49 -10.99
CA ALA A 15 -5.55 -3.49 -10.69
C ALA A 15 -5.85 -3.61 -9.18
N VAL A 16 -4.79 -3.66 -8.35
CA VAL A 16 -4.94 -3.70 -6.89
C VAL A 16 -5.52 -2.40 -6.33
N GLY A 17 -5.01 -1.25 -6.78
CA GLY A 17 -5.52 0.05 -6.36
C GLY A 17 -7.01 0.23 -6.64
N GLU A 18 -7.45 -0.14 -7.85
CA GLU A 18 -8.87 -0.13 -8.23
C GLU A 18 -9.72 -1.08 -7.38
N GLY A 19 -9.20 -2.28 -7.10
CA GLY A 19 -9.86 -3.23 -6.19
C GLY A 19 -10.05 -2.68 -4.77
N LEU A 20 -9.05 -1.99 -4.23
CA LEU A 20 -9.16 -1.33 -2.92
C LEU A 20 -10.08 -0.10 -2.98
N ARG A 21 -10.04 0.69 -4.05
CA ARG A 21 -10.96 1.82 -4.24
C ARG A 21 -12.42 1.36 -4.22
N ASN A 22 -12.72 0.25 -4.88
CA ASN A 22 -14.06 -0.36 -4.87
C ASN A 22 -14.50 -0.84 -3.47
N ARG A 23 -13.55 -1.06 -2.54
CA ARG A 23 -13.80 -1.39 -1.14
C ARG A 23 -13.89 -0.16 -0.23
N GLY A 24 -13.95 1.04 -0.80
CA GLY A 24 -14.13 2.30 -0.07
C GLY A 24 -12.83 2.97 0.39
N PHE A 25 -11.65 2.44 0.02
CA PHE A 25 -10.39 3.10 0.33
C PHE A 25 -10.15 4.32 -0.57
N ASN A 26 -9.68 5.42 0.03
CA ASN A 26 -9.29 6.62 -0.72
C ASN A 26 -7.94 6.40 -1.44
N LEU A 27 -7.99 5.91 -2.67
CA LEU A 27 -6.84 5.76 -3.56
C LEU A 27 -6.44 7.13 -4.12
N ILE A 28 -5.28 7.64 -3.67
CA ILE A 28 -4.75 8.94 -4.08
C ILE A 28 -3.90 8.78 -5.34
N GLU A 29 -3.07 7.74 -5.40
CA GLU A 29 -2.09 7.56 -6.46
C GLU A 29 -1.80 6.08 -6.72
N VAL A 30 -1.47 5.78 -7.99
CA VAL A 30 -0.89 4.51 -8.42
C VAL A 30 0.43 4.82 -9.12
N GLY A 31 1.50 4.14 -8.71
CA GLY A 31 2.84 4.39 -9.22
C GLY A 31 3.74 3.15 -9.26
N ASN A 32 5.01 3.37 -9.56
CA ASN A 32 6.05 2.36 -9.42
C ASN A 32 6.84 2.65 -8.14
N SER A 33 7.31 1.59 -7.48
CA SER A 33 8.22 1.71 -6.36
C SER A 33 9.67 1.65 -6.87
N GLU A 34 10.54 2.50 -6.33
CA GLU A 34 11.99 2.39 -6.54
C GLU A 34 12.58 1.13 -5.89
N LYS A 35 11.88 0.59 -4.87
CA LYS A 35 12.28 -0.61 -4.13
C LYS A 35 11.41 -1.79 -4.55
N SER A 36 12.06 -2.91 -4.87
CA SER A 36 11.35 -4.18 -4.97
C SER A 36 11.24 -4.82 -3.58
N VAL A 37 10.07 -5.38 -3.30
CA VAL A 37 9.80 -6.14 -2.07
C VAL A 37 9.37 -7.54 -2.46
N LYS A 38 9.75 -8.57 -1.69
CA LYS A 38 9.31 -9.95 -1.95
C LYS A 38 7.89 -10.23 -1.49
N ARG A 39 7.43 -9.47 -0.50
CA ARG A 39 6.08 -9.55 0.06
C ARG A 39 5.48 -8.15 0.08
N THR A 40 4.18 -8.06 -0.21
CA THR A 40 3.46 -6.79 -0.16
C THR A 40 3.70 -6.13 1.21
N THR A 41 4.21 -4.91 1.19
CA THR A 41 4.57 -4.17 2.41
C THR A 41 3.78 -2.88 2.47
N ILE A 42 3.10 -2.66 3.59
CA ILE A 42 2.32 -1.46 3.88
C ILE A 42 3.17 -0.57 4.77
N TYR A 43 3.61 0.56 4.24
CA TYR A 43 4.36 1.57 4.96
C TYR A 43 3.43 2.67 5.46
N PHE A 44 3.58 3.06 6.72
CA PHE A 44 2.72 4.03 7.38
C PHE A 44 3.43 4.71 8.55
N GLY A 45 2.88 5.82 9.02
CA GLY A 45 3.40 6.55 10.18
C GLY A 45 2.49 6.42 11.39
N LYS A 46 2.94 7.00 12.51
CA LYS A 46 2.20 6.97 13.79
C LYS A 46 0.76 7.51 13.67
N LYS A 47 0.50 8.45 12.76
CA LYS A 47 -0.83 9.08 12.59
C LYS A 47 -1.83 8.26 11.78
N SER A 48 -1.42 7.15 11.18
CA SER A 48 -2.25 6.31 10.30
C SER A 48 -2.24 4.83 10.68
N ILE A 49 -1.93 4.52 11.95
CA ILE A 49 -1.86 3.14 12.47
C ILE A 49 -3.17 2.40 12.21
N ASN A 50 -4.30 2.94 12.65
CA ASN A 50 -5.60 2.25 12.54
C ASN A 50 -5.99 1.99 11.08
N GLU A 51 -5.78 2.98 10.22
CA GLU A 51 -6.04 2.90 8.79
C GLU A 51 -5.12 1.86 8.12
N ALA A 52 -3.86 1.76 8.53
CA ALA A 52 -2.92 0.76 8.01
C ALA A 52 -3.31 -0.68 8.39
N TYR A 53 -3.73 -0.91 9.63
CA TYR A 53 -4.23 -2.23 10.06
C TYR A 53 -5.54 -2.60 9.36
N THR A 54 -6.44 -1.63 9.16
CA THR A 54 -7.68 -1.83 8.38
C THR A 54 -7.36 -2.20 6.93
N LEU A 55 -6.39 -1.53 6.33
CA LEU A 55 -5.93 -1.82 4.98
C LEU A 55 -5.28 -3.22 4.89
N ALA A 56 -4.46 -3.59 5.88
CA ALA A 56 -3.78 -4.88 5.93
C ALA A 56 -4.73 -6.08 5.89
N ALA A 57 -5.93 -5.95 6.47
CA ALA A 57 -6.97 -6.99 6.44
C ALA A 57 -7.44 -7.36 5.02
N ASN A 58 -7.11 -6.55 3.99
CA ASN A 58 -7.44 -6.84 2.59
C ASN A 58 -6.37 -7.70 1.89
N PHE A 59 -5.26 -7.99 2.57
CA PHE A 59 -4.16 -8.79 2.07
C PHE A 59 -4.00 -10.04 2.92
N LYS A 60 -3.58 -11.15 2.32
CA LYS A 60 -3.40 -12.42 3.02
C LYS A 60 -2.23 -12.36 4.02
N ASP A 61 -1.11 -11.76 3.61
CA ASP A 61 0.17 -11.81 4.34
C ASP A 61 1.00 -10.53 4.19
N ALA A 62 0.34 -9.36 4.15
CA ALA A 62 1.05 -8.09 4.06
C ALA A 62 1.92 -7.81 5.29
N ILE A 63 3.14 -7.29 5.05
CA ILE A 63 4.03 -6.81 6.10
C ILE A 63 3.63 -5.37 6.45
N LEU A 64 3.36 -5.12 7.74
CA LEU A 64 3.17 -3.76 8.25
C LEU A 64 4.52 -3.20 8.69
N ARG A 65 4.92 -2.08 8.08
CA ARG A 65 6.17 -1.39 8.41
C ARG A 65 5.92 0.06 8.77
N MET A 66 5.97 0.35 10.06
CA MET A 66 5.92 1.73 10.53
C MET A 66 7.27 2.42 10.26
N ASP A 67 7.23 3.64 9.74
CA ASP A 67 8.39 4.53 9.61
C ASP A 67 8.14 5.88 10.30
N ASP A 68 9.09 6.80 10.18
CA ASP A 68 9.12 8.09 10.85
C ASP A 68 8.30 9.19 10.12
N ARG A 69 7.48 8.83 9.12
CA ARG A 69 6.61 9.80 8.44
C ARG A 69 5.64 10.47 9.41
N GLN A 70 5.46 11.78 9.22
CA GLN A 70 4.65 12.63 10.09
C GLN A 70 3.25 12.93 9.51
N ASP A 71 2.99 12.53 8.28
CA ASP A 71 1.69 12.65 7.64
C ASP A 71 0.80 11.42 7.90
N LYS A 72 -0.36 11.37 7.25
CA LYS A 72 -1.27 10.22 7.28
C LYS A 72 -1.15 9.33 6.04
N LEU A 73 -0.10 9.50 5.25
CA LEU A 73 0.04 8.79 3.98
C LEU A 73 0.40 7.33 4.25
N ILE A 74 -0.29 6.43 3.55
CA ILE A 74 -0.03 4.99 3.58
C ILE A 74 0.36 4.56 2.19
N ASP A 75 1.48 3.85 2.09
CA ASP A 75 1.99 3.29 0.83
C ASP A 75 1.88 1.77 0.87
N VAL A 76 1.16 1.21 -0.10
CA VAL A 76 1.15 -0.23 -0.36
C VAL A 76 2.16 -0.52 -1.45
N VAL A 77 3.30 -1.11 -1.11
CA VAL A 77 4.29 -1.56 -2.10
C VAL A 77 4.04 -3.04 -2.39
N LEU A 78 3.67 -3.34 -3.63
CA LEU A 78 3.36 -4.69 -4.08
C LEU A 78 4.63 -5.47 -4.40
N GLY A 79 4.71 -6.70 -3.90
CA GLY A 79 5.77 -7.66 -4.18
C GLY A 79 5.33 -8.81 -5.06
#